data_AF-A0A7S2WXT7-F1
#
_entry.id   AF-A0A7S2WXT7-F1
#
_cell.length_a   1.000
_cell.length_b   1.000
_cell.length_c   1.000
_cell.angle_alpha   90.00
_cell.angle_beta   90.00
_cell.angle_gamma   90.00
#
_symmetry.space_group_name_H-M   'P 1'
#
loop_
_entity.id
_entity.type
_entity.pdbx_description
1 polymer ?
#
loop_
_entity_poly.entity_id
_entity_poly.type
_entity_poly.pdbx_seq_one_letter_code
_entity_poly.pdbx_strand_id
1 'polypeptide(L)'
;MSATFHRPKTLKRARDPKYPRKSAPAAELLDDYQILQFPLTTESAMKKIEDNNTLVFIVDTRADKKKIRNAVSRMYDIQCKKINTLIRPDGKKKAYVRLTADYDALDIANKIGII
;
A
#
# COMPACT_ATOMS: atom_id res chain seq x y z
N MET A 1 17.08 -39.37 40.45
CA MET A 1 16.51 -39.92 39.20
C MET A 1 15.10 -39.39 39.06
N SER A 2 14.76 -38.76 37.94
CA SER A 2 13.40 -38.28 37.70
C SER A 2 12.53 -39.43 37.18
N ALA A 3 11.32 -39.61 37.74
CA ALA A 3 10.35 -40.60 37.26
C ALA A 3 9.65 -40.19 35.95
N THR A 4 9.91 -38.96 35.44
CA THR A 4 9.27 -38.42 34.25
C THR A 4 10.14 -38.58 33.00
N PHE A 5 9.59 -39.31 32.01
CA PHE A 5 10.21 -39.48 30.70
C PHE A 5 9.97 -38.26 29.80
N HIS A 6 11.03 -37.69 29.25
CA HIS A 6 10.98 -36.61 28.27
C HIS A 6 11.58 -37.07 26.95
N ARG A 7 10.92 -36.73 25.84
CA ARG A 7 11.45 -37.07 24.51
C ARG A 7 12.84 -36.45 24.32
N PRO A 8 13.87 -37.24 23.95
CA PRO A 8 15.19 -36.69 23.67
C PRO A 8 15.15 -35.77 22.45
N LYS A 9 16.02 -34.76 22.44
CA LYS A 9 16.17 -33.88 21.28
C LYS A 9 16.89 -34.65 20.18
N THR A 10 16.16 -34.99 19.12
CA THR A 10 16.68 -35.67 17.93
C THR A 10 17.00 -34.68 16.81
N LEU A 11 17.84 -35.07 15.85
CA LEU A 11 18.08 -34.31 14.61
C LEU A 11 16.74 -34.09 13.87
N LYS A 12 16.40 -32.83 13.58
CA LYS A 12 15.27 -32.46 12.71
C LYS A 12 15.83 -31.97 11.38
N ARG A 13 15.62 -32.73 10.31
CA ARG A 13 16.03 -32.32 8.95
C ARG A 13 15.07 -31.24 8.41
N ALA A 14 15.58 -30.37 7.54
CA ALA A 14 14.73 -29.45 6.79
C ALA A 14 13.80 -30.21 5.83
N ARG A 15 12.68 -29.60 5.45
CA ARG A 15 11.76 -30.17 4.46
C ARG A 15 12.37 -30.01 3.06
N ASP A 16 12.59 -31.12 2.37
CA ASP A 16 13.06 -31.18 0.99
C ASP A 16 12.13 -32.09 0.15
N PRO A 17 10.99 -31.56 -0.33
CA PRO A 17 10.00 -32.36 -1.07
C PRO A 17 10.48 -32.64 -2.50
N LYS A 18 10.24 -33.87 -2.99
CA LYS A 18 10.62 -34.29 -4.35
C LYS A 18 9.92 -33.51 -5.47
N TYR A 19 8.78 -32.88 -5.17
CA TYR A 19 8.00 -32.10 -6.13
C TYR A 19 7.40 -30.85 -5.45
N PRO A 20 7.22 -29.74 -6.19
CA PRO A 20 6.63 -28.53 -5.65
C PRO A 20 5.12 -28.72 -5.39
N ARG A 21 4.59 -28.03 -4.36
CA ARG A 21 3.16 -28.06 -4.01
C ARG A 21 2.25 -27.38 -5.03
N LYS A 22 2.78 -26.41 -5.77
CA LYS A 22 2.11 -25.73 -6.88
C LYS A 22 3.06 -25.77 -8.07
N SER A 23 2.52 -26.05 -9.26
CA SER A 23 3.30 -26.10 -10.50
C SER A 23 3.85 -24.72 -10.89
N ALA A 24 3.13 -23.65 -10.54
CA ALA A 24 3.52 -22.28 -10.80
C ALA A 24 3.33 -21.39 -9.55
N PRO A 25 4.16 -20.33 -9.39
CA PRO A 25 3.91 -19.32 -8.38
C PRO A 25 2.61 -18.56 -8.66
N ALA A 26 1.96 -18.07 -7.61
CA ALA A 26 0.80 -17.21 -7.76
C ALA A 26 1.24 -15.81 -8.21
N ALA A 27 0.47 -15.20 -9.10
CA ALA A 27 0.67 -13.80 -9.49
C ALA A 27 0.37 -12.86 -8.30
N GLU A 28 0.99 -11.68 -8.31
CA GLU A 28 0.63 -10.62 -7.37
C GLU A 28 -0.79 -10.14 -7.66
N LEU A 29 -1.70 -10.35 -6.70
CA LEU A 29 -3.12 -10.02 -6.83
C LEU A 29 -3.42 -8.54 -6.56
N LEU A 30 -2.43 -7.73 -6.22
CA LEU A 30 -2.61 -6.33 -5.82
C LEU A 30 -1.46 -5.50 -6.40
N ASP A 31 -1.59 -5.14 -7.67
CA ASP A 31 -0.61 -4.30 -8.37
C ASP A 31 -0.78 -2.81 -8.02
N ASP A 32 0.14 -1.98 -8.49
CA ASP A 32 0.13 -0.54 -8.20
C ASP A 32 -1.13 0.17 -8.73
N TYR A 33 -1.67 -0.27 -9.87
CA TYR A 33 -2.89 0.26 -10.48
C TYR A 33 -4.18 -0.13 -9.72
N GLN A 34 -4.23 -1.32 -9.14
CA GLN A 34 -5.34 -1.76 -8.29
C GLN A 34 -5.28 -1.09 -6.91
N ILE A 35 -4.08 -0.81 -6.40
CA ILE A 35 -3.90 -0.08 -5.14
C ILE A 35 -4.46 1.34 -5.26
N LEU A 36 -4.09 2.07 -6.31
CA LEU A 36 -4.52 3.45 -6.56
C LEU A 36 -5.67 3.48 -7.58
N GLN A 37 -6.91 3.45 -7.07
CA GLN A 37 -8.08 3.33 -7.95
C GLN A 37 -8.39 4.63 -8.69
N PHE A 38 -8.59 5.73 -7.95
CA PHE A 38 -8.85 7.04 -8.56
C PHE A 38 -8.59 8.18 -7.56
N PRO A 39 -8.21 9.37 -8.05
CA PRO A 39 -8.11 10.57 -7.22
C PRO A 39 -9.48 11.04 -6.75
N LEU A 40 -9.54 11.65 -5.56
CA LEU A 40 -10.77 12.20 -5.02
C LEU A 40 -10.86 13.70 -5.36
N THR A 41 -11.83 14.06 -6.19
CA THR A 41 -12.05 15.43 -6.73
C THR A 41 -13.05 16.28 -5.93
N THR A 42 -13.37 15.90 -4.69
CA THR A 42 -14.32 16.66 -3.87
C THR A 42 -13.74 18.03 -3.50
N GLU A 43 -14.56 19.06 -3.32
CA GLU A 43 -14.11 20.41 -2.91
C GLU A 43 -13.17 20.39 -1.69
N SER A 44 -13.49 19.57 -0.68
CA SER A 44 -12.65 19.40 0.51
C SER A 44 -11.27 18.80 0.21
N ALA A 45 -11.18 17.96 -0.83
CA ALA A 45 -9.93 17.37 -1.29
C ALA A 45 -9.14 18.36 -2.14
N MET A 46 -9.80 19.16 -2.99
CA MET A 46 -9.16 20.23 -3.76
C MET A 46 -8.48 21.25 -2.83
N LYS A 47 -9.18 21.69 -1.77
CA LYS A 47 -8.58 22.53 -0.72
C LYS A 47 -7.35 21.89 -0.04
N LYS A 48 -7.33 20.56 0.09
CA LYS A 48 -6.19 19.84 0.66
C LYS A 48 -4.98 19.77 -0.28
N ILE A 49 -5.21 19.82 -1.59
CA ILE A 49 -4.14 19.91 -2.58
C ILE A 49 -3.47 21.29 -2.45
N GLU A 50 -4.27 22.35 -2.41
CA GLU A 50 -3.82 23.75 -2.30
C GLU A 50 -3.14 24.06 -0.94
N ASP A 51 -3.84 23.84 0.18
CA ASP A 51 -3.39 24.35 1.50
C ASP A 51 -2.28 23.51 2.15
N ASN A 52 -2.22 22.22 1.83
CA ASN A 52 -1.45 21.26 2.62
C ASN A 52 -0.46 20.43 1.81
N ASN A 53 -0.38 20.65 0.50
CA ASN A 53 0.42 19.84 -0.42
C ASN A 53 0.11 18.33 -0.22
N THR A 54 -1.19 18.02 -0.27
CA THR A 54 -1.70 16.66 -0.04
C THR A 54 -2.62 16.21 -1.17
N LEU A 55 -2.25 15.09 -1.82
CA LEU A 55 -3.12 14.41 -2.78
C LEU A 55 -4.06 13.46 -2.04
N VAL A 56 -5.30 13.38 -2.50
CA VAL A 56 -6.31 12.49 -1.92
C VAL A 56 -6.71 11.44 -2.94
N PHE A 57 -6.54 10.17 -2.58
CA PHE A 57 -6.89 9.03 -3.44
C PHE A 57 -7.93 8.15 -2.78
N ILE A 58 -8.76 7.52 -3.60
CA ILE A 58 -9.46 6.30 -3.25
C ILE A 58 -8.57 5.12 -3.59
N VAL A 59 -8.41 4.24 -2.60
CA VAL A 59 -7.47 3.12 -2.66
C VAL A 59 -8.16 1.82 -2.26
N ASP A 60 -7.54 0.70 -2.61
CA ASP A 60 -8.04 -0.61 -2.21
C ASP A 60 -8.04 -0.80 -0.68
N THR A 61 -9.08 -1.45 -0.16
CA THR A 61 -9.27 -1.67 1.27
C THR A 61 -8.24 -2.63 1.88
N ARG A 62 -7.56 -3.43 1.06
CA ARG A 62 -6.47 -4.33 1.45
C ARG A 62 -5.09 -3.65 1.42
N ALA A 63 -4.98 -2.45 0.85
CA ALA A 63 -3.70 -1.76 0.71
C ALA A 63 -3.20 -1.16 2.02
N ASP A 64 -1.98 -1.51 2.41
CA ASP A 64 -1.29 -0.88 3.55
C ASP A 64 -0.66 0.45 3.17
N LYS A 65 -0.37 1.29 4.16
CA LYS A 65 0.31 2.59 3.94
C LYS A 65 1.63 2.47 3.20
N LYS A 66 2.38 1.38 3.41
CA LYS A 66 3.65 1.11 2.70
C LYS A 66 3.40 0.83 1.21
N LYS A 67 2.38 0.03 0.89
CA LYS A 67 2.00 -0.27 -0.49
C LYS A 67 1.55 0.98 -1.22
N ILE A 68 0.70 1.80 -0.59
CA ILE A 68 0.25 3.08 -1.15
C ILE A 68 1.43 4.02 -1.41
N ARG A 69 2.40 4.10 -0.48
CA ARG A 69 3.62 4.91 -0.69
C ARG A 69 4.39 4.47 -1.92
N ASN A 70 4.60 3.16 -2.06
CA ASN A 70 5.36 2.61 -3.18
C ASN A 70 4.61 2.80 -4.51
N ALA A 71 3.30 2.58 -4.53
CA ALA A 71 2.48 2.77 -5.71
C ALA A 71 2.50 4.22 -6.18
N VAL A 72 2.31 5.19 -5.27
CA VAL A 72 2.37 6.63 -5.62
C VAL A 72 3.77 7.00 -6.14
N SER A 73 4.82 6.50 -5.50
CA SER A 73 6.20 6.78 -5.89
C SER A 73 6.55 6.21 -7.27
N ARG A 74 6.00 5.05 -7.64
CA ARG A 74 6.27 4.40 -8.93
C ARG A 74 5.41 4.94 -10.06
N MET A 75 4.14 5.25 -9.79
CA MET A 75 3.21 5.69 -10.83
C MET A 75 3.42 7.15 -11.23
N TYR A 76 3.83 7.99 -10.29
CA TYR A 76 3.87 9.44 -10.49
C TYR A 76 5.25 10.06 -10.19
N ASP A 77 6.25 9.25 -9.83
CA ASP A 77 7.62 9.67 -9.48
C ASP A 77 7.68 10.68 -8.32
N ILE A 78 6.81 10.52 -7.32
CA ILE A 78 6.65 11.46 -6.20
C ILE A 78 7.19 10.89 -4.90
N GLN A 79 7.90 11.69 -4.11
CA GLN A 79 8.24 11.34 -2.74
C GLN A 79 7.17 11.78 -1.74
N CYS A 80 6.71 10.81 -0.94
CA CYS A 80 5.69 11.04 0.09
C CYS A 80 6.34 11.26 1.45
N LYS A 81 6.02 12.38 2.12
CA LYS A 81 6.39 12.65 3.50
C LYS A 81 5.64 11.73 4.48
N LYS A 82 4.31 11.71 4.40
CA LYS A 82 3.48 10.82 5.23
C LYS A 82 2.18 10.44 4.53
N ILE A 83 1.60 9.30 4.93
CA ILE A 83 0.31 8.82 4.44
C ILE A 83 -0.62 8.57 5.62
N ASN A 84 -1.79 9.18 5.55
CA ASN A 84 -2.91 8.93 6.46
C ASN A 84 -4.03 8.24 5.69
N THR A 85 -4.66 7.24 6.28
CA THR A 85 -5.71 6.46 5.63
C THR A 85 -6.92 6.34 6.55
N LEU A 86 -8.12 6.35 5.99
CA LEU A 86 -9.36 6.02 6.68
C LEU A 86 -10.27 5.20 5.76
N ILE A 87 -11.13 4.37 6.34
CA ILE A 87 -12.20 3.70 5.59
C ILE A 87 -13.43 4.61 5.66
N ARG A 88 -14.00 4.96 4.50
CA ARG A 88 -15.24 5.74 4.41
C ARG A 88 -16.44 4.86 4.80
N PRO A 89 -17.57 5.44 5.23
CA PRO A 89 -18.80 4.68 5.45
C PRO A 89 -19.26 3.91 4.19
N ASP A 90 -18.89 4.39 3.00
CA ASP A 90 -19.16 3.72 1.70
C ASP A 90 -18.31 2.45 1.47
N GLY A 91 -17.53 2.01 2.47
CA GLY A 91 -16.65 0.83 2.38
C GLY A 91 -15.36 1.02 1.60
N LYS A 92 -15.16 2.18 0.95
CA LYS A 92 -13.92 2.49 0.20
C LYS A 92 -12.87 3.14 1.09
N LYS A 93 -11.60 2.79 0.91
CA LYS A 93 -10.50 3.42 1.68
C LYS A 93 -10.09 4.74 1.01
N LYS A 94 -9.97 5.80 1.82
CA LYS A 94 -9.46 7.12 1.43
C LYS A 94 -8.04 7.28 1.98
N ALA A 95 -7.11 7.70 1.14
CA ALA A 95 -5.73 7.98 1.50
C ALA A 95 -5.41 9.45 1.28
N TYR A 96 -4.90 10.11 2.32
CA TYR A 96 -4.28 11.43 2.24
C TYR A 96 -2.77 11.24 2.15
N VAL A 97 -2.20 11.66 1.04
CA VAL A 97 -0.79 11.50 0.69
C VAL A 97 -0.14 12.87 0.74
N ARG A 98 0.64 13.13 1.80
CA ARG A 98 1.38 14.39 1.94
C ARG A 98 2.72 14.27 1.23
N LEU A 99 3.00 15.19 0.32
CA LEU A 99 4.23 15.22 -0.45
C LEU A 99 5.37 15.86 0.36
N THR A 100 6.62 15.67 -0.08
CA THR A 100 7.75 16.46 0.42
C THR A 100 7.68 17.88 -0.15
N ALA A 101 8.45 18.81 0.40
CA ALA A 101 8.43 20.21 -0.05
C ALA A 101 9.04 20.40 -1.44
N ASP A 102 9.72 19.38 -1.96
CA ASP A 102 10.37 19.39 -3.28
C ASP A 102 9.38 19.24 -4.44
N TYR A 103 8.13 18.83 -4.14
CA TYR A 103 7.08 18.59 -5.12
C TYR A 103 5.86 19.45 -4.80
N ASP A 104 5.25 20.03 -5.82
CA ASP A 104 3.95 20.71 -5.70
C ASP A 104 2.81 19.76 -6.10
N ALA A 105 1.83 19.60 -5.21
CA ALA A 105 0.65 18.78 -5.46
C ALA A 105 -0.25 19.35 -6.57
N LEU A 106 -0.26 20.67 -6.79
CA LEU A 106 -1.05 21.28 -7.87
C LEU A 106 -0.51 20.89 -9.25
N ASP A 107 0.79 21.00 -9.45
CA ASP A 107 1.45 20.61 -10.70
C ASP A 107 1.25 19.13 -11.01
N ILE A 108 1.34 18.29 -9.99
CA ILE A 108 1.11 16.85 -10.12
C ILE A 108 -0.36 16.57 -10.43
N ALA A 109 -1.30 17.26 -9.79
CA ALA A 109 -2.73 17.08 -10.07
C ALA A 109 -3.08 17.45 -11.52
N ASN A 110 -2.46 18.50 -12.07
CA ASN A 110 -2.57 18.86 -13.49
C ASN A 110 -1.98 17.78 -14.40
N LYS A 111 -0.82 17.20 -14.03
CA LYS A 111 -0.20 16.08 -14.76
C LYS A 111 -1.08 14.84 -14.76
N ILE A 112 -1.84 14.61 -13.69
CA ILE A 112 -2.79 13.49 -13.61
C ILE A 112 -4.10 13.81 -14.38
N GLY A 113 -4.40 15.09 -14.62
CA GLY A 113 -5.59 15.53 -15.35
C GLY A 113 -6.84 15.66 -14.47
N ILE A 114 -6.67 16.11 -13.23
CA ILE A 114 -7.74 16.20 -12.21
C ILE A 114 -8.27 17.63 -12.07
N ILE A 115 -7.48 18.62 -12.48
CA ILE A 115 -7.74 20.07 -12.47
C ILE A 115 -7.79 20.58 -13.90
#